data_AF-A0A8T7GBK8-F1
#
_entry.id   AF-A0A8T7GBK8-F1
#
_cell.length_a   1.000
_cell.length_b   1.000
_cell.length_c   1.000
_cell.angle_alpha   90.00
_cell.angle_beta   90.00
_cell.angle_gamma   90.00
#
_symmetry.space_group_name_H-M   'P 1'
#
loop_
_entity.id
_entity.type
_entity.pdbx_description
1 polymer ?
#
loop_
_entity_poly.entity_id
_entity_poly.type
_entity_poly.pdbx_seq_one_letter_code
_entity_poly.pdbx_strand_id
1 'polypeptide(L)'
;MLGSKQQVFCSLCKKELKRKYKPQEEWKIEGFLCSDCHIEKTKEFALKRDVCAICKGDPGDIALKPRWQWNMEPGSVLCQTCFNNKDADFNKKLEFCIICNRKMGFVRYNPKPAWKINGQMCRSCWDSRNERK
;
A
#
# COMPACT_ATOMS: atom_id res chain seq x y z
N MET A 1 27.75 -44.94 3.07
CA MET A 1 27.79 -44.33 1.73
C MET A 1 27.61 -42.83 1.89
N LEU A 2 28.64 -42.04 1.61
CA LEU A 2 28.60 -40.58 1.71
C LEU A 2 27.78 -40.05 0.53
N GLY A 3 26.60 -39.48 0.81
CA GLY A 3 25.73 -38.89 -0.21
C GLY A 3 26.45 -37.78 -0.95
N SER A 4 26.65 -37.97 -2.25
CA SER A 4 27.18 -36.95 -3.15
C SER A 4 26.28 -35.71 -3.07
N LYS A 5 26.79 -34.60 -2.52
CA LYS A 5 26.09 -33.31 -2.56
C LYS A 5 25.88 -32.95 -4.02
N GLN A 6 24.63 -32.96 -4.46
CA GLN A 6 24.27 -32.56 -5.81
C GLN A 6 24.69 -31.11 -6.02
N GLN A 7 25.62 -30.89 -6.96
CA GLN A 7 26.10 -29.56 -7.29
C GLN A 7 24.93 -28.76 -7.91
N VAL A 8 24.60 -27.63 -7.29
CA VAL A 8 23.57 -26.73 -7.78
C VAL A 8 24.25 -25.50 -8.36
N PHE A 9 23.79 -25.03 -9.51
CA PHE A 9 24.38 -23.89 -10.20
C PHE A 9 23.42 -22.69 -10.20
N CYS A 10 23.98 -21.49 -10.22
CA CYS A 10 23.21 -20.26 -10.34
C CYS A 10 22.42 -20.25 -11.65
N SER A 11 21.12 -19.97 -11.60
CA SER A 11 20.27 -19.94 -12.80
C SER A 11 20.74 -18.89 -13.83
N LEU A 12 21.34 -17.79 -13.36
CA LEU A 12 21.78 -16.67 -14.21
C LEU A 12 23.23 -16.80 -14.69
N CYS A 13 24.20 -16.92 -13.78
CA CYS A 13 25.63 -16.89 -14.15
C CYS A 13 26.29 -18.28 -14.21
N LYS A 14 25.52 -19.35 -13.95
CA LYS A 14 25.98 -20.75 -13.96
C LYS A 14 27.15 -21.08 -13.02
N LYS A 15 27.51 -20.20 -12.09
CA LYS A 15 28.48 -20.50 -11.02
C LYS A 15 27.93 -21.55 -10.05
N GLU A 16 28.79 -22.45 -9.58
CA GLU A 16 28.43 -23.43 -8.53
C GLU A 16 28.04 -22.71 -7.23
N LEU A 17 26.92 -23.12 -6.64
CA LEU A 17 26.32 -22.47 -5.47
C LEU A 17 26.84 -23.08 -4.17
N LYS A 18 27.61 -22.29 -3.42
CA LYS A 18 27.90 -22.58 -2.00
C LYS A 18 26.70 -22.29 -1.09
N ARG A 19 25.95 -21.23 -1.42
CA ARG A 19 24.68 -20.83 -0.76
C ARG A 19 23.62 -20.66 -1.83
N LYS A 20 22.40 -21.09 -1.52
CA LYS A 20 21.26 -21.07 -2.43
C LYS A 20 20.32 -19.93 -2.04
N TYR A 21 20.15 -18.94 -2.89
CA TYR A 21 19.16 -17.89 -2.70
C TYR A 21 17.97 -18.12 -3.62
N LYS A 22 16.76 -18.12 -3.06
CA LYS A 22 15.52 -18.29 -3.81
C LYS A 22 15.08 -16.92 -4.35
N PRO A 23 14.89 -16.75 -5.67
CA PRO A 23 14.30 -15.53 -6.24
C PRO A 23 12.91 -15.23 -5.65
N GLN A 24 12.52 -13.96 -5.64
CA GLN A 24 11.12 -13.59 -5.42
C GLN A 24 10.26 -14.12 -6.58
N GLU A 25 9.02 -14.51 -6.30
CA GLU A 25 8.12 -15.17 -7.26
C GLU A 25 7.82 -14.27 -8.47
N GLU A 26 7.66 -12.97 -8.21
CA GLU A 26 7.46 -11.91 -9.20
C GLU A 26 8.63 -11.74 -10.20
N TRP A 27 9.82 -12.25 -9.89
CA TRP A 27 10.98 -12.16 -10.80
C TRP A 27 10.91 -13.18 -11.93
N LYS A 28 10.05 -14.20 -11.84
CA LYS A 28 9.88 -15.28 -12.84
C LYS A 28 11.21 -15.99 -13.21
N ILE A 29 12.09 -16.16 -12.22
CA ILE A 29 13.35 -16.90 -12.37
C ILE A 29 13.21 -18.25 -11.67
N GLU A 30 13.32 -19.33 -12.42
CA GLU A 30 13.33 -20.68 -11.88
C GLU A 30 14.72 -21.07 -11.34
N GLY A 31 14.74 -21.88 -10.29
CA GLY A 31 15.98 -22.35 -9.65
C GLY A 31 16.53 -21.42 -8.57
N PHE A 32 17.86 -21.42 -8.41
CA PHE A 32 18.54 -20.70 -7.33
C PHE A 32 19.59 -19.73 -7.88
N LEU A 33 19.83 -18.64 -7.16
CA LEU A 33 20.83 -17.63 -7.49
C LEU A 33 22.01 -17.68 -6.52
N CYS A 34 23.18 -17.23 -7.01
CA CYS A 34 24.29 -16.85 -6.15
C CYS A 34 24.00 -15.49 -5.48
N SER A 35 24.79 -15.14 -4.47
CA SER A 35 24.68 -13.86 -3.75
C SER A 35 24.68 -12.67 -4.70
N ASP A 36 25.62 -12.63 -5.63
CA ASP A 36 25.87 -11.46 -6.48
C ASP A 36 24.69 -11.26 -7.44
N CYS A 37 24.29 -12.33 -8.14
CA CYS A 37 23.13 -12.29 -9.03
C CYS A 37 21.81 -12.00 -8.27
N HIS A 38 21.68 -12.46 -7.02
CA HIS A 38 20.52 -12.12 -6.21
C HIS A 38 20.51 -10.63 -5.83
N ILE A 39 21.65 -10.07 -5.41
CA ILE A 39 21.78 -8.65 -5.06
C ILE A 39 21.52 -7.77 -6.29
N GLU A 40 22.08 -8.12 -7.45
CA GLU A 40 21.85 -7.40 -8.71
C GLU A 40 20.37 -7.42 -9.10
N LYS A 41 19.71 -8.57 -9.01
CA LYS A 41 18.27 -8.67 -9.29
C LYS A 41 17.43 -7.91 -8.26
N THR A 42 17.78 -7.96 -6.98
CA THR A 42 17.14 -7.12 -5.97
C THR A 42 17.27 -5.64 -6.32
N LYS A 43 18.44 -5.17 -6.77
CA LYS A 43 18.62 -3.78 -7.20
C LYS A 43 17.78 -3.45 -8.43
N GLU A 44 17.76 -4.31 -9.45
CA GLU A 44 16.98 -4.11 -10.67
C GLU A 44 15.48 -3.99 -10.38
N PHE A 45 14.94 -4.85 -9.50
CA PHE A 45 13.53 -4.81 -9.12
C PHE A 45 13.22 -3.72 -8.10
N ALA A 46 14.15 -3.38 -7.21
CA ALA A 46 14.01 -2.19 -6.35
C ALA A 46 14.08 -0.87 -7.14
N LEU A 47 14.78 -0.87 -8.29
CA LEU A 47 14.84 0.26 -9.23
C LEU A 47 13.63 0.33 -10.16
N LYS A 48 12.77 -0.70 -10.18
CA LYS A 48 11.44 -0.62 -10.76
C LYS A 48 10.63 0.33 -9.85
N ARG A 49 10.83 1.63 -10.06
CA ARG A 49 10.28 2.71 -9.23
C ARG A 49 8.80 2.43 -8.99
N ASP A 50 8.44 2.26 -7.73
CA ASP A 50 7.05 2.14 -7.33
C ASP A 50 6.30 3.36 -7.87
N VAL A 51 5.30 3.15 -8.72
CA VAL A 51 4.46 4.26 -9.19
C VAL A 51 3.53 4.70 -8.07
N CYS A 52 3.14 5.98 -8.07
CA CYS A 52 2.16 6.49 -7.13
C CYS A 52 0.87 5.64 -7.23
N ALA A 53 0.43 5.05 -6.11
CA ALA A 53 -0.71 4.14 -6.09
C ALA A 53 -2.03 4.79 -6.56
N ILE A 54 -2.14 6.13 -6.46
CA ILE A 54 -3.34 6.91 -6.83
C ILE A 54 -3.28 7.37 -8.29
N CYS A 55 -2.28 8.19 -8.65
CA CYS A 55 -2.23 8.79 -10.00
C CYS A 55 -1.44 7.96 -11.02
N LYS A 56 -0.78 6.88 -10.58
CA LYS A 56 0.10 6.02 -11.39
C LYS A 56 1.31 6.73 -12.03
N GLY A 57 1.58 7.97 -11.65
CA GLY A 57 2.76 8.74 -12.05
C GLY A 57 3.99 8.48 -11.17
N ASP A 58 5.09 9.15 -11.48
CA ASP A 58 6.31 9.12 -10.67
C ASP A 58 6.04 9.66 -9.25
N PRO A 59 6.33 8.90 -8.17
CA PRO A 59 6.21 9.40 -6.80
C PRO A 59 7.17 10.57 -6.48
N GLY A 60 8.20 10.80 -7.29
CA GLY A 60 9.27 11.75 -7.03
C GLY A 60 10.36 11.17 -6.13
N ASP A 61 11.30 12.03 -5.71
CA ASP A 61 12.46 11.61 -4.91
C ASP A 61 12.08 11.09 -3.51
N ILE A 62 10.96 11.57 -2.96
CA ILE A 62 10.44 11.16 -1.66
C ILE A 62 9.07 10.49 -1.87
N ALA A 63 9.09 9.17 -1.97
CA ALA A 63 7.88 8.37 -2.01
C ALA A 63 7.26 8.27 -0.61
N LEU A 64 6.00 8.69 -0.45
CA LEU A 64 5.32 8.72 0.84
C LEU A 64 4.48 7.47 1.09
N LYS A 65 4.57 6.92 2.30
CA LYS A 65 3.72 5.79 2.72
C LYS A 65 2.33 6.27 3.12
N PRO A 66 1.25 5.64 2.64
CA PRO A 66 -0.11 5.89 3.11
C PRO A 66 -0.24 5.72 4.62
N ARG A 67 -1.17 6.46 5.25
CA ARG A 67 -1.54 6.21 6.65
C ARG A 67 -2.28 4.88 6.77
N TRP A 68 -2.08 4.18 7.88
CA TRP A 68 -2.72 2.88 8.12
C TRP A 68 -4.26 2.97 8.09
N GLN A 69 -4.86 4.10 8.53
CA GLN A 69 -6.31 4.30 8.51
C GLN A 69 -6.91 4.41 7.10
N TRP A 70 -6.09 4.56 6.07
CA TRP A 70 -6.58 4.77 4.70
C TRP A 70 -6.90 3.47 3.96
N ASN A 71 -6.65 2.30 4.58
CA ASN A 71 -6.92 0.98 4.01
C ASN A 71 -6.40 0.83 2.57
N MET A 72 -5.18 1.33 2.32
CA MET A 72 -4.50 1.16 1.04
C MET A 72 -3.70 -0.14 1.04
N GLU A 73 -3.41 -0.67 -0.16
CA GLU A 73 -2.62 -1.89 -0.31
C GLU A 73 -1.25 -1.76 0.39
N PRO A 74 -0.83 -2.76 1.19
CA PRO A 74 0.48 -2.76 1.82
C PRO A 74 1.62 -2.57 0.80
N GLY A 75 2.61 -1.76 1.14
CA GLY A 75 3.72 -1.45 0.22
C GLY A 75 3.42 -0.36 -0.80
N SER A 76 2.17 0.12 -0.88
CA SER A 76 1.85 1.29 -1.73
C SER A 76 2.67 2.52 -1.34
N VAL A 77 3.04 3.30 -2.35
CA VAL A 77 3.62 4.63 -2.17
C VAL A 77 2.81 5.70 -2.90
N LEU A 78 2.93 6.94 -2.47
CA LEU A 78 2.23 8.10 -3.02
C LEU A 78 3.22 9.21 -3.35
N CYS A 79 2.95 9.95 -4.43
CA CYS A 79 3.57 11.25 -4.63
C CYS A 79 3.05 12.26 -3.60
N GLN A 80 3.83 13.31 -3.33
CA GLN A 80 3.50 14.35 -2.35
C GLN A 80 2.10 14.94 -2.55
N THR A 81 1.73 15.26 -3.80
CA THR A 81 0.42 15.85 -4.14
C THR A 81 -0.73 14.90 -3.79
N CYS A 82 -0.61 13.62 -4.16
CA CYS A 82 -1.64 12.63 -3.88
C CYS A 82 -1.77 12.36 -2.38
N PHE A 83 -0.65 12.33 -1.66
CA PHE A 83 -0.66 12.20 -0.20
C PHE A 83 -1.38 13.39 0.45
N ASN A 84 -0.98 14.62 0.13
CA ASN A 84 -1.56 15.83 0.73
C ASN A 84 -3.06 15.94 0.47
N ASN A 85 -3.49 15.67 -0.76
CA ASN A 85 -4.91 15.71 -1.12
C ASN A 85 -5.72 14.65 -0.36
N LYS A 86 -5.19 13.43 -0.25
CA LYS A 86 -5.86 12.35 0.48
C LYS A 86 -5.88 12.62 1.99
N ASP A 87 -4.83 13.21 2.54
CA ASP A 87 -4.76 13.60 3.94
C ASP A 87 -5.75 14.71 4.28
N ALA A 88 -5.84 15.74 3.42
CA ALA A 88 -6.82 16.79 3.56
C ALA A 88 -8.26 16.26 3.48
N ASP A 89 -8.57 15.38 2.52
CA ASP A 89 -9.89 14.76 2.40
C ASP A 89 -10.24 13.87 3.61
N PHE A 90 -9.27 13.09 4.09
CA PHE A 90 -9.45 12.26 5.27
C PHE A 90 -9.71 13.11 6.52
N ASN A 91 -8.90 14.14 6.77
CA ASN A 91 -9.08 15.05 7.91
C ASN A 91 -10.41 15.82 7.81
N LYS A 92 -10.80 16.25 6.61
CA LYS A 92 -12.10 16.89 6.38
C LYS A 92 -13.26 15.98 6.77
N LYS A 93 -13.20 14.69 6.44
CA LYS A 93 -14.24 13.70 6.83
C LYS A 93 -14.30 13.43 8.34
N LEU A 94 -13.20 13.67 9.06
CA LEU A 94 -13.16 13.56 10.52
C LEU A 94 -13.69 14.82 11.22
N GLU A 95 -13.44 16.00 10.65
CA GLU A 95 -13.79 17.28 11.26
C GLU A 95 -15.17 17.81 10.88
N PHE A 96 -15.69 17.45 9.71
CA PHE A 96 -16.93 18.02 9.16
C PHE A 96 -18.02 16.96 8.95
N CYS A 97 -19.27 17.37 9.16
CA CYS A 97 -20.42 16.53 8.87
C CYS A 97 -20.46 16.23 7.37
N ILE A 98 -20.52 14.95 7.01
CA ILE A 98 -20.53 14.50 5.62
C ILE A 98 -21.77 14.94 4.82
N ILE A 99 -22.86 15.32 5.50
CA ILE A 99 -24.12 15.74 4.87
C ILE A 99 -24.20 17.26 4.69
N CYS A 100 -23.94 18.02 5.76
CA CYS A 100 -24.15 19.47 5.75
C CYS A 100 -22.84 20.28 5.81
N ASN A 101 -21.69 19.60 5.81
CA ASN A 101 -20.35 20.21 5.83
C ASN A 101 -20.11 21.20 6.99
N ARG A 102 -20.91 21.13 8.06
CA ARG A 102 -20.65 21.90 9.28
C ARG A 102 -19.50 21.29 10.06
N LYS A 103 -18.66 22.12 10.67
CA LYS A 103 -17.62 21.65 11.61
C LYS A 103 -18.28 20.95 12.79
N MET A 104 -17.84 19.74 13.11
CA MET A 104 -18.38 18.92 14.18
C MET A 104 -17.65 19.18 15.50
N GLY A 105 -18.40 19.09 16.61
CA GLY A 105 -17.84 19.14 17.95
C GLY A 105 -17.39 17.78 18.45
N PHE A 106 -17.39 17.61 19.77
CA PHE A 106 -17.01 16.35 20.42
C PHE A 106 -17.95 15.18 20.09
N VAL A 107 -19.24 15.44 19.96
CA VAL A 107 -20.24 14.40 19.67
C VAL A 107 -20.35 14.18 18.16
N ARG A 108 -20.11 12.94 17.72
CA ARG A 108 -20.10 12.53 16.32
C ARG A 108 -20.92 11.26 16.15
N TYR A 109 -21.61 11.15 15.03
CA TYR A 109 -22.51 10.03 14.76
C TYR A 109 -22.05 9.26 13.54
N ASN A 110 -22.00 7.93 13.65
CA ASN A 110 -21.68 7.06 12.53
C ASN A 110 -22.96 6.80 11.71
N PRO A 111 -22.92 6.95 10.37
CA PRO A 111 -24.00 6.51 9.50
C PRO A 111 -24.30 5.01 9.69
N LYS A 112 -25.57 4.60 9.55
CA LYS A 112 -25.91 3.17 9.51
C LYS A 112 -25.29 2.53 8.27
N PRO A 113 -24.82 1.26 8.31
CA PRO A 113 -24.22 0.58 7.16
C PRO A 113 -25.11 0.62 5.90
N ALA A 114 -26.43 0.47 6.07
CA ALA A 114 -27.41 0.51 4.97
C ALA A 114 -27.44 1.84 4.22
N TRP A 115 -26.96 2.94 4.82
CA TRP A 115 -26.97 4.26 4.19
C TRP A 115 -25.83 4.48 3.19
N LYS A 116 -24.82 3.60 3.17
CA LYS A 116 -23.66 3.66 2.25
C LYS A 116 -22.96 5.04 2.24
N ILE A 117 -22.90 5.70 3.40
CA ILE A 117 -22.20 6.98 3.57
C ILE A 117 -20.84 6.73 4.20
N ASN A 118 -19.79 7.30 3.61
CA ASN A 118 -18.44 7.27 4.14
C ASN A 118 -18.09 8.62 4.77
N GLY A 119 -18.06 8.68 6.10
CA GLY A 119 -17.77 9.87 6.89
C GLY A 119 -18.61 9.90 8.17
N GLN A 120 -18.47 10.97 8.96
CA GLN A 120 -19.24 11.16 10.19
C GLN A 120 -20.35 12.20 10.01
N MET A 121 -21.38 12.11 10.83
CA MET A 121 -22.54 13.00 10.80
C MET A 121 -22.63 13.81 12.10
N CYS A 122 -23.13 15.03 11.98
CA CYS A 122 -23.60 15.79 13.14
C CYS A 122 -24.95 15.23 13.62
N ARG A 123 -25.31 15.57 14.87
CA ARG A 123 -26.57 15.14 15.50
C ARG A 123 -27.79 15.42 14.62
N SER A 124 -27.94 16.66 14.15
CA SER A 124 -29.11 17.07 13.36
C SER A 124 -29.26 16.25 12.07
N CYS A 125 -28.18 15.98 11.34
CA CYS A 125 -28.27 15.18 10.12
C CYS A 125 -28.55 13.70 10.40
N TRP A 126 -28.06 13.18 11.52
CA TRP A 126 -28.32 11.80 11.94
C TRP A 126 -29.78 11.62 12.37
N ASP A 127 -30.31 12.53 13.19
CA ASP A 127 -31.70 12.53 13.66
C ASP A 127 -32.66 12.64 12.47
N SER A 128 -32.51 13.66 11.61
CA SER A 128 -33.38 13.87 10.45
C SER A 128 -33.41 12.69 9.46
N ARG A 129 -32.38 11.83 9.46
CA ARG A 129 -32.35 10.64 8.59
C ARG A 129 -32.98 9.42 9.25
N ASN A 130 -33.01 9.36 10.59
CA ASN A 130 -33.74 8.33 11.33
C ASN A 130 -35.25 8.61 11.38
N GLU A 131 -35.64 9.87 11.33
CA GLU A 131 -37.05 10.30 11.30
C GLU A 131 -37.71 10.03 9.95
N ARG A 132 -36.93 9.96 8.86
CA ARG A 132 -37.37 9.49 7.55
C ARG A 132 -37.54 7.97 7.58
N LYS A 133 -38.59 7.50 8.26
CA LYS A 133 -39.12 6.14 8.08
C LYS A 133 -39.85 6.03 6.75
#